data_AF-A0A9D2SBJ4-F1
#
_entry.id   AF-A0A9D2SBJ4-F1
#
_cell.length_a   1.000
_cell.length_b   1.000
_cell.length_c   1.000
_cell.angle_alpha   90.00
_cell.angle_beta   90.00
_cell.angle_gamma   90.00
#
_symmetry.space_group_name_H-M   'P 1'
#
loop_
_entity.id
_entity.type
_entity.pdbx_description
1 polymer ?
#
loop_
_entity_poly.entity_id
_entity_poly.type
_entity_poly.pdbx_seq_one_letter_code
_entity_poly.pdbx_strand_id
1 'polypeptide(L)'
;MNINKQAGVDQSAALDQTELGLINAMSRKKLTGEEVYTFAVRLCDNEVDRDGERFPAETLEELAPLFVGKSGIFDHQWSAAAQTARIYRTELVRDESVLTAAGDTLCYLKGYAYMLRTEGNRDLIAEIEGGIKKEVSVGCAVEEARCSICGENIHDRNRCAHEKGREYGGKLCWVDLVRATDAYEWSFVAVPAQKNAGVMKSMRQDMEQLEREAALGRKYLQQLKDEVVRLGGVAGLALEQETLKGIVQRLEEPELDALKKAFEVQVDKAWGVETQLPAWERQIPAEGRDGAFLI
;
A
#
# COMPACT_ATOMS: atom_id res chain seq x y z
N MET A 1 19.84 -38.48 18.11
CA MET A 1 18.60 -37.74 18.40
C MET A 1 18.12 -37.13 17.10
N ASN A 2 17.13 -37.75 16.46
CA ASN A 2 16.48 -37.21 15.28
C ASN A 2 15.49 -36.14 15.73
N ILE A 3 15.82 -34.87 15.51
CA ILE A 3 14.87 -33.78 15.72
C ILE A 3 14.06 -33.65 14.44
N ASN A 4 12.97 -34.40 14.38
CA ASN A 4 11.96 -34.28 13.35
C ASN A 4 11.09 -33.06 13.68
N LYS A 5 11.49 -31.87 13.21
CA LYS A 5 10.61 -30.69 13.22
C LYS A 5 9.69 -30.82 12.01
N GLN A 6 8.61 -31.56 12.17
CA GLN A 6 7.45 -31.42 11.30
C GLN A 6 6.92 -30.00 11.50
N ALA A 7 7.37 -29.07 10.63
CA ALA A 7 6.67 -27.83 10.39
C ALA A 7 5.39 -28.19 9.63
N GLY A 8 4.40 -28.71 10.36
CA GLY A 8 3.02 -28.71 9.91
C GLY A 8 2.60 -27.25 9.80
N VAL A 9 2.79 -26.69 8.62
CA VAL A 9 2.15 -25.45 8.22
C VAL A 9 0.69 -25.80 8.01
N ASP A 10 -0.05 -25.87 9.12
CA ASP A 10 -1.50 -26.01 9.10
C ASP A 10 -2.07 -24.65 8.65
N GLN A 11 -2.08 -24.47 7.33
CA GLN A 11 -2.37 -23.24 6.58
C GLN A 11 -3.89 -22.98 6.46
N SER A 12 -4.66 -23.47 7.44
CA SER A 12 -6.13 -23.55 7.43
C SER A 12 -6.77 -22.52 8.38
N ALA A 13 -6.27 -21.29 8.44
CA ALA A 13 -7.04 -20.26 9.12
C ALA A 13 -8.18 -19.78 8.24
N ALA A 14 -9.37 -19.78 8.85
CA ALA A 14 -10.63 -19.44 8.22
C ALA A 14 -10.51 -18.15 7.41
N LEU A 15 -10.78 -18.26 6.11
CA LEU A 15 -11.12 -17.14 5.26
C LEU A 15 -12.13 -16.25 5.98
N ASP A 16 -11.85 -14.95 6.05
CA ASP A 16 -12.79 -13.99 6.63
C ASP A 16 -14.16 -14.12 5.92
N GLN A 17 -15.24 -13.96 6.69
CA GLN A 17 -16.61 -14.09 6.16
C GLN A 17 -16.87 -13.08 5.04
N THR A 18 -16.22 -11.91 5.09
CA THR A 18 -16.31 -10.89 4.04
C THR A 18 -15.70 -11.38 2.74
N GLU A 19 -14.46 -11.88 2.78
CA GLU A 19 -13.75 -12.40 1.60
C GLU A 19 -14.47 -13.62 1.02
N LEU A 20 -14.93 -14.54 1.87
CA LEU A 20 -15.73 -15.68 1.45
C LEU A 20 -17.08 -15.26 0.85
N GLY A 21 -17.66 -14.15 1.30
CA GLY A 21 -18.85 -13.53 0.72
C GLY A 21 -18.63 -13.03 -0.71
N LEU A 22 -17.50 -12.34 -0.96
CA LEU A 22 -17.12 -11.87 -2.31
C LEU A 22 -16.92 -13.04 -3.29
N ILE A 23 -16.25 -14.11 -2.83
CA ILE A 23 -16.07 -15.33 -3.62
C ILE A 23 -17.42 -15.98 -3.91
N ASN A 24 -18.30 -16.07 -2.91
CA ASN A 24 -19.62 -16.65 -3.06
C ASN A 24 -20.56 -15.85 -3.97
N ALA A 25 -20.36 -14.54 -4.10
CA ALA A 25 -21.11 -13.71 -5.05
C ALA A 25 -20.84 -14.10 -6.53
N MET A 26 -19.71 -14.76 -6.80
CA MET A 26 -19.34 -15.23 -8.14
C MET A 26 -19.54 -16.73 -8.34
N SER A 27 -19.77 -17.50 -7.28
CA SER A 27 -19.98 -18.96 -7.37
C SER A 27 -21.45 -19.32 -7.50
N ARG A 28 -21.74 -20.43 -8.18
CA ARG A 28 -23.12 -20.93 -8.34
C ARG A 28 -23.63 -21.67 -7.10
N LYS A 29 -22.73 -22.20 -6.27
CA LYS A 29 -23.03 -22.81 -4.98
C LYS A 29 -22.33 -22.04 -3.88
N LYS A 30 -22.87 -22.12 -2.67
CA LYS A 30 -22.19 -21.61 -1.47
C LYS A 30 -20.97 -22.49 -1.17
N LEU A 31 -19.78 -21.90 -1.28
CA LEU A 31 -18.48 -22.49 -0.96
C LEU A 31 -18.13 -22.23 0.51
N THR A 32 -17.46 -23.20 1.12
CA THR A 32 -16.84 -23.05 2.45
C THR A 32 -15.38 -22.64 2.34
N GLY A 33 -14.78 -22.16 3.44
CA GLY A 33 -13.35 -21.83 3.47
C GLY A 33 -12.44 -23.04 3.22
N GLU A 34 -12.90 -24.25 3.51
CA GLU A 34 -12.16 -25.50 3.24
C GLU A 34 -12.18 -25.88 1.76
N GLU A 35 -13.17 -25.43 0.99
CA GLU A 35 -13.25 -25.70 -0.45
C GLU A 35 -12.41 -24.74 -1.28
N VAL A 36 -11.87 -23.68 -0.67
CA VAL A 36 -11.24 -22.57 -1.38
C VAL A 36 -9.80 -22.35 -0.93
N TYR A 37 -8.92 -22.17 -1.90
CA TYR A 37 -7.57 -21.66 -1.71
C TYR A 37 -7.52 -20.22 -2.21
N THR A 38 -6.96 -19.31 -1.42
CA THR A 38 -6.81 -17.90 -1.79
C THR A 38 -5.36 -17.47 -1.70
N PHE A 39 -4.99 -16.50 -2.53
CA PHE A 39 -3.66 -15.92 -2.57
C PHE A 39 -3.72 -14.52 -3.18
N ALA A 40 -2.75 -13.68 -2.83
CA ALA A 40 -2.61 -12.35 -3.39
C ALA A 40 -1.59 -12.35 -4.53
N VAL A 41 -1.82 -11.50 -5.51
CA VAL A 41 -1.00 -11.35 -6.72
C VAL A 41 -0.79 -9.88 -7.00
N ARG A 42 0.46 -9.44 -7.21
CA ARG A 42 0.75 -8.14 -7.81
C ARG A 42 0.55 -8.29 -9.32
N LEU A 43 -0.52 -7.70 -9.85
CA LEU A 43 -0.94 -7.85 -11.24
C LEU A 43 -0.06 -6.99 -12.17
N CYS A 44 0.01 -5.69 -11.90
CA CYS A 44 0.82 -4.72 -12.63
C CYS A 44 1.13 -3.52 -11.72
N ASP A 45 2.04 -2.66 -12.16
CA ASP A 45 2.47 -1.47 -11.43
C ASP A 45 2.88 -0.34 -12.38
N ASN A 46 3.26 0.81 -11.81
CA ASN A 46 3.64 2.01 -12.56
C ASN A 46 5.14 2.15 -12.84
N GLU A 47 5.92 1.07 -12.70
CA GLU A 47 7.29 1.05 -13.22
C GLU A 47 7.31 0.87 -14.73
N VAL A 48 8.39 1.37 -15.35
CA VAL A 48 8.72 1.06 -16.74
C VAL A 48 9.16 -0.39 -16.83
N ASP A 49 8.39 -1.19 -17.56
CA ASP A 49 8.57 -2.62 -17.66
C ASP A 49 9.68 -3.03 -18.67
N ARG A 50 9.83 -4.33 -18.89
CA ARG A 50 10.83 -4.86 -19.83
C ARG A 50 10.55 -4.53 -21.28
N ASP A 51 9.30 -4.29 -21.61
CA ASP A 51 8.92 -3.88 -22.94
C ASP A 51 9.13 -2.37 -23.09
N GLY A 52 9.29 -1.60 -22.02
CA GLY A 52 9.40 -0.14 -22.05
C GLY A 52 8.02 0.53 -22.00
N GLU A 53 7.04 -0.16 -21.45
CA GLU A 53 5.68 0.30 -21.20
C GLU A 53 5.48 0.55 -19.71
N ARG A 54 4.50 1.39 -19.39
CA ARG A 54 4.18 1.80 -18.03
C ARG A 54 2.68 2.05 -17.91
N PHE A 55 2.08 1.63 -16.81
CA PHE A 55 0.73 2.03 -16.44
C PHE A 55 0.79 3.20 -15.46
N PRO A 56 0.38 4.43 -15.83
CA PRO A 56 0.25 5.50 -14.86
C PRO A 56 -0.75 5.15 -13.74
N ALA A 57 -0.63 5.81 -12.59
CA ALA A 57 -1.46 5.53 -11.43
C ALA A 57 -2.97 5.62 -11.75
N GLU A 58 -3.36 6.60 -12.57
CA GLU A 58 -4.73 6.78 -13.04
C GLU A 58 -5.23 5.56 -13.83
N THR A 59 -4.37 4.96 -14.65
CA THR A 59 -4.72 3.75 -15.41
C THR A 59 -4.78 2.52 -14.53
N LEU A 60 -3.96 2.43 -13.48
CA LEU A 60 -4.10 1.37 -12.47
C LEU A 60 -5.43 1.48 -11.71
N GLU A 61 -5.90 2.71 -11.41
CA GLU A 61 -7.22 2.97 -10.82
C GLU A 61 -8.35 2.50 -11.74
N GLU A 62 -8.26 2.76 -13.04
CA GLU A 62 -9.23 2.30 -14.05
C GLU A 62 -9.20 0.77 -14.23
N LEU A 63 -8.02 0.15 -14.18
CA LEU A 63 -7.87 -1.30 -14.28
C LEU A 63 -8.40 -2.05 -13.05
N ALA A 64 -8.33 -1.44 -11.86
CA ALA A 64 -8.71 -2.08 -10.61
C ALA A 64 -10.12 -2.72 -10.64
N PRO A 65 -11.21 -2.02 -11.01
CA PRO A 65 -12.52 -2.65 -11.11
C PRO A 65 -12.61 -3.65 -12.28
N LEU A 66 -11.87 -3.42 -13.38
CA LEU A 66 -11.92 -4.28 -14.56
C LEU A 66 -11.37 -5.68 -14.30
N PHE A 67 -10.39 -5.83 -13.41
CA PHE A 67 -9.81 -7.14 -13.08
C PHE A 67 -10.69 -7.99 -12.16
N VAL A 68 -11.70 -7.44 -11.49
CA VAL A 68 -12.60 -8.22 -10.64
C VAL A 68 -13.37 -9.23 -11.51
N GLY A 69 -13.32 -10.49 -11.10
CA GLY A 69 -13.93 -11.60 -11.83
C GLY A 69 -13.10 -12.11 -13.01
N LYS A 70 -11.93 -11.55 -13.34
CA LYS A 70 -11.11 -12.06 -14.44
C LYS A 70 -10.41 -13.37 -14.09
N SER A 71 -10.29 -14.25 -15.08
CA SER A 71 -9.74 -15.59 -14.93
C SER A 71 -8.21 -15.56 -14.90
N GLY A 72 -7.64 -16.45 -14.07
CA GLY A 72 -6.23 -16.80 -14.04
C GLY A 72 -5.94 -17.96 -15.00
N ILE A 73 -5.04 -17.76 -15.96
CA ILE A 73 -4.65 -18.75 -16.99
C ILE A 73 -3.13 -18.97 -17.04
N PHE A 74 -2.64 -19.73 -18.02
CA PHE A 74 -1.20 -19.97 -18.23
C PHE A 74 -0.76 -19.47 -19.60
N ASP A 75 0.41 -18.82 -19.64
CA ASP A 75 1.10 -18.36 -20.84
C ASP A 75 0.21 -17.58 -21.83
N HIS A 76 -0.77 -16.82 -21.31
CA HIS A 76 -1.79 -16.11 -22.11
C HIS A 76 -2.58 -17.02 -23.08
N GLN A 77 -2.64 -18.33 -22.84
CA GLN A 77 -3.39 -19.27 -23.67
C GLN A 77 -4.87 -19.25 -23.33
N TRP A 78 -5.70 -18.66 -24.21
CA TRP A 78 -7.15 -18.53 -24.05
C TRP A 78 -7.89 -19.86 -24.26
N SER A 79 -7.69 -20.78 -23.32
CA SER A 79 -8.33 -22.09 -23.27
C SER A 79 -9.19 -22.21 -22.01
N ALA A 80 -10.39 -22.77 -22.14
CA ALA A 80 -11.24 -23.08 -20.99
C ALA A 80 -10.55 -24.05 -20.02
N ALA A 81 -9.68 -24.93 -20.51
CA ALA A 81 -8.91 -25.86 -19.69
C ALA A 81 -7.82 -25.18 -18.85
N ALA A 82 -7.39 -23.97 -19.23
CA ALA A 82 -6.35 -23.23 -18.52
C ALA A 82 -6.90 -22.34 -17.40
N GLN A 83 -8.22 -22.21 -17.25
CA GLN A 83 -8.84 -21.35 -16.23
C GLN A 83 -8.76 -22.03 -14.85
N THR A 84 -7.77 -21.62 -14.06
CA THR A 84 -7.49 -22.27 -12.76
C THR A 84 -7.84 -21.41 -11.55
N ALA A 85 -7.85 -20.09 -11.71
CA ALA A 85 -8.16 -19.15 -10.64
C ALA A 85 -9.05 -18.01 -11.13
N ARG A 86 -9.58 -17.22 -10.20
CA ARG A 86 -10.35 -16.01 -10.51
C ARG A 86 -10.07 -14.92 -9.49
N ILE A 87 -9.95 -13.67 -9.94
CA ILE A 87 -9.83 -12.51 -9.04
C ILE A 87 -11.20 -12.22 -8.42
N TYR A 88 -11.28 -12.13 -7.10
CA TYR A 88 -12.51 -11.77 -6.38
C TYR A 88 -12.50 -10.36 -5.79
N ARG A 89 -11.31 -9.79 -5.62
CA ARG A 89 -11.12 -8.43 -5.13
C ARG A 89 -9.84 -7.86 -5.71
N THR A 90 -9.81 -6.56 -5.88
CA THR A 90 -8.61 -5.80 -6.22
C THR A 90 -8.40 -4.69 -5.21
N GLU A 91 -7.16 -4.22 -5.12
CA GLU A 91 -6.75 -3.14 -4.23
C GLU A 91 -5.59 -2.41 -4.89
N LEU A 92 -5.69 -1.09 -4.96
CA LEU A 92 -4.58 -0.26 -5.39
C LEU A 92 -3.71 0.06 -4.18
N VAL A 93 -2.45 -0.35 -4.22
CA VAL A 93 -1.50 -0.10 -3.14
C VAL A 93 -0.53 0.99 -3.58
N ARG A 94 -0.30 1.97 -2.71
CA ARG A 94 0.65 3.07 -2.92
C ARG A 94 1.75 2.94 -1.87
N ASP A 95 3.00 2.98 -2.31
CA ASP A 95 4.17 2.94 -1.43
C ASP A 95 4.91 4.27 -1.53
N GLU A 96 4.55 5.20 -0.63
CA GLU A 96 5.14 6.54 -0.56
C GLU A 96 6.64 6.56 -0.26
N SER A 97 7.21 5.43 0.17
CA SER A 97 8.64 5.32 0.47
C SER A 97 9.49 5.01 -0.75
N VAL A 98 8.87 4.64 -1.88
CA VAL A 98 9.55 4.22 -3.11
C VAL A 98 9.16 5.12 -4.27
N LEU A 99 10.17 5.61 -5.01
CA LEU A 99 9.99 6.32 -6.27
C LEU A 99 10.30 5.40 -7.45
N THR A 100 9.48 5.48 -8.50
CA THR A 100 9.70 4.77 -9.75
C THR A 100 10.83 5.40 -10.56
N ALA A 101 11.26 4.72 -11.63
CA ALA A 101 12.17 5.30 -12.60
C ALA A 101 11.60 6.56 -13.30
N ALA A 102 10.27 6.72 -13.34
CA ALA A 102 9.60 7.90 -13.89
C ALA A 102 9.52 9.07 -12.89
N GLY A 103 9.90 8.84 -11.62
CA GLY A 103 9.98 9.85 -10.56
C GLY A 103 8.69 10.06 -9.76
N ASP A 104 7.63 9.31 -10.04
CA ASP A 104 6.41 9.28 -9.23
C ASP A 104 6.47 8.19 -8.16
N THR A 105 5.57 8.27 -7.17
CA THR A 105 5.45 7.27 -6.11
C THR A 105 5.07 5.91 -6.68
N LEU A 106 5.68 4.83 -6.17
CA LEU A 106 5.35 3.48 -6.58
C LEU A 106 3.88 3.16 -6.25
N CYS A 107 3.18 2.65 -7.26
CA CYS A 107 1.80 2.20 -7.14
C CYS A 107 1.64 0.88 -7.87
N TYR A 108 0.95 -0.08 -7.26
CA TYR A 108 0.70 -1.38 -7.88
C TYR A 108 -0.73 -1.85 -7.64
N LEU A 109 -1.25 -2.58 -8.62
CA LEU A 109 -2.54 -3.23 -8.55
C LEU A 109 -2.39 -4.62 -7.93
N LYS A 110 -2.92 -4.79 -6.73
CA LYS A 110 -3.02 -6.08 -6.05
C LYS A 110 -4.34 -6.75 -6.42
N GLY A 111 -4.27 -7.98 -6.92
CA GLY A 111 -5.40 -8.86 -7.12
C GLY A 111 -5.45 -9.92 -6.04
N TYR A 112 -6.65 -10.21 -5.53
CA TYR A 112 -6.90 -11.31 -4.63
C TYR A 112 -7.58 -12.42 -5.43
N ALA A 113 -6.87 -13.53 -5.60
CA ALA A 113 -7.28 -14.66 -6.41
C ALA A 113 -7.79 -15.80 -5.52
N TYR A 114 -8.73 -16.57 -6.06
CA TYR A 114 -9.14 -17.85 -5.46
C TYR A 114 -9.17 -18.97 -6.49
N MET A 115 -9.00 -20.20 -6.01
CA MET A 115 -9.21 -21.43 -6.75
C MET A 115 -9.82 -22.50 -5.85
N LEU A 116 -10.44 -23.51 -6.45
CA LEU A 116 -11.04 -24.61 -5.68
C LEU A 116 -9.98 -25.60 -5.22
N ARG A 117 -10.12 -26.08 -3.97
CA ARG A 117 -9.32 -27.19 -3.43
C ARG A 117 -9.86 -28.52 -3.93
N THR A 118 -9.50 -28.86 -5.16
CA THR A 118 -9.81 -30.16 -5.79
C THR A 118 -8.55 -31.00 -5.90
N GLU A 119 -8.69 -32.29 -6.14
CA GLU A 119 -7.55 -33.17 -6.43
C GLU A 119 -6.73 -32.66 -7.63
N GLY A 120 -7.40 -32.18 -8.69
CA GLY A 120 -6.73 -31.64 -9.88
C GLY A 120 -5.96 -30.33 -9.66
N ASN A 121 -6.30 -29.55 -8.62
CA ASN A 121 -5.59 -28.30 -8.30
C ASN A 121 -4.53 -28.47 -7.20
N ARG A 122 -4.46 -29.64 -6.55
CA ARG A 122 -3.59 -29.85 -5.40
C ARG A 122 -2.12 -29.55 -5.70
N ASP A 123 -1.63 -30.03 -6.84
CA ASP A 123 -0.23 -29.86 -7.21
C ASP A 123 0.06 -28.39 -7.57
N LEU A 124 -0.85 -27.70 -8.27
CA LEU A 124 -0.74 -26.28 -8.57
C LEU A 124 -0.75 -25.41 -7.30
N ILE A 125 -1.61 -25.72 -6.33
CA ILE A 125 -1.61 -25.05 -5.02
C ILE A 125 -0.25 -25.21 -4.34
N ALA A 126 0.30 -26.44 -4.32
CA ALA A 126 1.61 -26.71 -3.75
C ALA A 126 2.74 -25.99 -4.51
N GLU A 127 2.67 -25.87 -5.83
CA GLU A 127 3.62 -25.11 -6.63
C GLU A 127 3.56 -23.59 -6.35
N ILE A 128 2.36 -23.05 -6.11
CA ILE A 128 2.18 -21.64 -5.71
C ILE A 128 2.77 -21.42 -4.31
N GLU A 129 2.41 -22.26 -3.34
CA GLU A 129 2.91 -22.18 -1.95
C GLU A 129 4.44 -22.39 -1.89
N GLY A 130 4.97 -23.28 -2.72
CA GLY A 130 6.40 -23.51 -2.88
C GLY A 130 7.14 -22.42 -3.66
N GLY A 131 6.43 -21.44 -4.23
CA GLY A 131 7.00 -20.35 -5.02
C GLY A 131 7.55 -20.77 -6.38
N ILE A 132 7.15 -21.94 -6.89
CA ILE A 132 7.46 -22.42 -8.25
C ILE A 132 6.57 -21.72 -9.28
N LYS A 133 5.27 -21.59 -9.00
CA LYS A 133 4.33 -20.80 -9.80
C LYS A 133 4.17 -19.42 -9.16
N LYS A 134 5.10 -18.53 -9.50
CA LYS A 134 5.24 -17.24 -8.84
C LYS A 134 4.98 -16.08 -9.77
N GLU A 135 5.60 -16.03 -10.94
CA GLU A 135 5.53 -14.87 -11.82
C GLU A 135 4.19 -14.82 -12.58
N VAL A 136 3.64 -13.61 -12.73
CA VAL A 136 2.40 -13.40 -13.47
C VAL A 136 2.50 -12.24 -14.45
N SER A 137 1.60 -12.23 -15.43
CA SER A 137 1.41 -11.15 -16.39
C SER A 137 -0.08 -10.85 -16.52
N VAL A 138 -0.43 -9.70 -17.11
CA VAL A 138 -1.81 -9.30 -17.35
C VAL A 138 -2.07 -9.09 -18.83
N GLY A 139 -3.26 -9.47 -19.28
CA GLY A 139 -3.81 -9.08 -20.57
C GLY A 139 -4.88 -8.02 -20.36
N CYS A 140 -4.70 -6.83 -20.95
CA CYS A 140 -5.66 -5.74 -20.89
C CYS A 140 -5.63 -4.91 -22.18
N ALA A 141 -6.55 -3.96 -22.30
CA ALA A 141 -6.57 -2.98 -23.37
C ALA A 141 -6.68 -1.56 -22.83
N VAL A 142 -5.99 -0.66 -23.52
CA VAL A 142 -6.00 0.78 -23.26
C VAL A 142 -6.34 1.52 -24.56
N GLU A 143 -6.86 2.74 -24.43
CA GLU A 143 -7.24 3.56 -25.58
C GLU A 143 -6.02 4.18 -26.28
N GLU A 144 -4.98 4.53 -25.51
CA GLU A 144 -3.81 5.23 -26.04
C GLU A 144 -2.50 4.72 -25.44
N ALA A 145 -1.47 4.71 -26.29
CA ALA A 145 -0.09 4.42 -25.93
C ALA A 145 0.74 5.70 -26.15
N ARG A 146 0.97 6.48 -25.10
CA ARG A 146 1.58 7.82 -25.18
C ARG A 146 3.09 7.76 -24.99
N CYS A 147 3.83 8.43 -25.87
CA CYS A 147 5.28 8.57 -25.74
C CYS A 147 5.62 9.53 -24.59
N SER A 148 6.47 9.10 -23.66
CA SER A 148 6.98 9.93 -22.55
C SER A 148 7.81 11.15 -22.98
N ILE A 149 8.35 11.17 -24.20
CA ILE A 149 9.19 12.27 -24.69
C ILE A 149 8.36 13.40 -25.32
N CYS A 150 7.38 13.08 -26.17
CA CYS A 150 6.57 14.09 -26.88
C CYS A 150 5.08 14.11 -26.50
N GLY A 151 4.59 13.13 -25.73
CA GLY A 151 3.19 13.03 -25.33
C GLY A 151 2.24 12.47 -26.40
N GLU A 152 2.66 12.37 -27.66
CA GLU A 152 1.85 11.85 -28.76
C GLU A 152 1.71 10.33 -28.71
N ASN A 153 0.67 9.81 -29.39
CA ASN A 153 0.50 8.37 -29.55
C ASN A 153 1.72 7.79 -30.27
N ILE A 154 2.41 6.83 -29.64
CA ILE A 154 3.64 6.27 -30.18
C ILE A 154 3.40 5.56 -31.51
N HIS A 155 2.21 5.00 -31.78
CA HIS A 155 1.93 4.31 -33.04
C HIS A 155 1.68 5.27 -34.21
N ASP A 156 1.43 6.55 -33.97
CA ASP A 156 1.27 7.56 -35.02
C ASP A 156 2.64 8.13 -35.44
N ARG A 157 3.24 7.53 -36.48
CA ARG A 157 4.57 7.90 -36.95
C ARG A 157 4.67 9.27 -37.62
N ASN A 158 3.54 9.91 -37.92
CA ASN A 158 3.54 11.29 -38.41
C ASN A 158 3.68 12.30 -37.26
N ARG A 159 3.29 11.91 -36.03
CA ARG A 159 3.36 12.75 -34.83
C ARG A 159 4.45 12.34 -33.84
N CYS A 160 4.91 11.08 -33.90
CA CYS A 160 5.94 10.55 -33.01
C CYS A 160 7.07 9.82 -33.77
N ALA A 161 8.26 10.43 -33.74
CA ALA A 161 9.49 9.82 -34.27
C ALA A 161 10.30 9.05 -33.22
N HIS A 162 9.82 8.98 -31.97
CA HIS A 162 10.54 8.33 -30.88
C HIS A 162 10.36 6.81 -30.88
N GLU A 163 11.41 6.10 -30.45
CA GLU A 163 11.46 4.66 -30.30
C GLU A 163 11.58 4.28 -28.82
N LYS A 164 10.71 3.35 -28.39
CA LYS A 164 10.68 2.80 -27.04
C LYS A 164 12.05 2.21 -26.67
N GLY A 165 12.56 2.54 -25.48
CA GLY A 165 13.86 2.10 -24.96
C GLY A 165 15.05 2.96 -25.41
N ARG A 166 14.88 3.97 -26.28
CA ARG A 166 15.97 4.88 -26.67
C ARG A 166 16.01 6.14 -25.82
N GLU A 167 17.18 6.76 -25.72
CA GLU A 167 17.37 8.04 -25.05
C GLU A 167 17.28 9.22 -26.01
N TYR A 168 16.59 10.27 -25.59
CA TYR A 168 16.44 11.53 -26.30
C TYR A 168 16.71 12.68 -25.34
N GLY A 169 17.77 13.47 -25.59
CA GLY A 169 18.15 14.57 -24.71
C GLY A 169 18.42 14.13 -23.27
N GLY A 170 18.98 12.93 -23.08
CA GLY A 170 19.25 12.35 -21.75
C GLY A 170 18.03 11.79 -21.03
N LYS A 171 16.88 11.68 -21.68
CA LYS A 171 15.66 11.06 -21.14
C LYS A 171 15.35 9.76 -21.87
N LEU A 172 15.10 8.69 -21.13
CA LEU A 172 14.62 7.42 -21.69
C LEU A 172 13.21 7.58 -22.25
N CYS A 173 12.95 7.05 -23.45
CA CYS A 173 11.61 6.97 -24.03
C CYS A 173 10.92 5.67 -23.61
N TRP A 174 9.93 5.75 -22.73
CA TRP A 174 8.93 4.72 -22.50
C TRP A 174 7.55 5.13 -23.05
N VAL A 175 6.60 4.20 -22.96
CA VAL A 175 5.20 4.37 -23.37
C VAL A 175 4.29 4.29 -22.16
N ASP A 176 3.54 5.36 -21.89
CA ASP A 176 2.45 5.31 -20.92
C ASP A 176 1.20 4.73 -21.61
N LEU A 177 0.73 3.60 -21.08
CA LEU A 177 -0.52 2.97 -21.47
C LEU A 177 -1.65 3.66 -20.70
N VAL A 178 -2.49 4.45 -21.38
CA VAL A 178 -3.47 5.34 -20.74
C VAL A 178 -4.91 5.04 -21.16
N ARG A 179 -5.84 5.27 -20.23
CA ARG A 179 -7.27 5.04 -20.39
C ARG A 179 -7.58 3.57 -20.59
N ALA A 180 -7.59 2.81 -19.51
CA ALA A 180 -7.94 1.39 -19.56
C ALA A 180 -9.39 1.19 -19.98
N THR A 181 -9.60 0.33 -20.98
CA THR A 181 -10.92 0.06 -21.56
C THR A 181 -11.42 -1.33 -21.23
N ASP A 182 -10.52 -2.30 -21.06
CA ASP A 182 -10.88 -3.66 -20.69
C ASP A 182 -9.71 -4.38 -20.01
N ALA A 183 -10.02 -5.43 -19.25
CA ALA A 183 -9.07 -6.41 -18.75
C ALA A 183 -9.51 -7.79 -19.23
N TYR A 184 -8.62 -8.57 -19.83
CA TYR A 184 -8.99 -9.87 -20.39
C TYR A 184 -8.78 -10.99 -19.38
N GLU A 185 -7.59 -11.04 -18.81
CA GLU A 185 -7.13 -12.11 -17.94
C GLU A 185 -5.85 -11.72 -17.20
N TRP A 186 -5.46 -12.55 -16.24
CA TRP A 186 -4.10 -12.57 -15.74
C TRP A 186 -3.54 -13.99 -15.88
N SER A 187 -2.23 -14.11 -16.02
CA SER A 187 -1.61 -15.38 -16.39
C SER A 187 -0.36 -15.68 -15.59
N PHE A 188 -0.19 -16.93 -15.17
CA PHE A 188 1.12 -17.44 -14.77
C PHE A 188 2.04 -17.55 -15.98
N VAL A 189 3.23 -16.99 -15.86
CA VAL A 189 4.26 -16.95 -16.91
C VAL A 189 5.63 -17.24 -16.31
N ALA A 190 6.61 -17.62 -17.12
CA ALA A 190 7.99 -17.80 -16.63
C ALA A 190 8.74 -16.45 -16.51
N VAL A 191 8.45 -15.51 -17.39
CA VAL A 191 9.08 -14.18 -17.42
C VAL A 191 8.00 -13.13 -17.64
N PRO A 192 7.69 -12.31 -16.62
CA PRO A 192 6.70 -11.25 -16.74
C PRO A 192 7.33 -9.98 -17.33
N ALA A 193 6.52 -9.19 -18.05
CA ALA A 193 6.93 -7.86 -18.51
C ALA A 193 7.27 -6.97 -17.30
N GLN A 194 6.33 -6.91 -16.34
CA GLN A 194 6.50 -6.25 -15.05
C GLN A 194 7.36 -7.11 -14.11
N LYS A 195 8.55 -6.62 -13.74
CA LYS A 195 9.58 -7.39 -13.03
C LYS A 195 9.10 -7.94 -11.68
N ASN A 196 8.20 -7.22 -11.02
CA ASN A 196 7.69 -7.54 -9.69
C ASN A 196 6.28 -8.17 -9.74
N ALA A 197 5.72 -8.38 -10.93
CA ALA A 197 4.42 -9.02 -11.06
C ALA A 197 4.51 -10.50 -10.70
N GLY A 198 3.65 -10.92 -9.77
CA GLY A 198 3.68 -12.27 -9.24
C GLY A 198 2.86 -12.47 -7.98
N VAL A 199 2.79 -13.73 -7.56
CA VAL A 199 2.21 -14.14 -6.28
C VAL A 199 2.98 -13.47 -5.14
N MET A 200 2.24 -12.77 -4.29
CA MET A 200 2.80 -12.07 -3.14
C MET A 200 3.01 -13.04 -1.99
N LYS A 201 4.10 -12.86 -1.24
CA LYS A 201 4.35 -13.66 -0.03
C LYS A 201 3.29 -13.31 1.01
N SER A 202 2.54 -14.32 1.44
CA SER A 202 1.66 -14.32 2.61
C SER A 202 0.70 -13.12 2.74
N MET A 203 -0.53 -13.29 2.21
CA MET A 203 -1.67 -12.39 2.47
C MET A 203 -1.91 -12.11 3.96
N ARG A 204 -1.53 -13.05 4.82
CA ARG A 204 -1.80 -13.02 6.26
C ARG A 204 -0.82 -12.15 7.04
N GLN A 205 0.45 -12.12 6.63
CA GLN A 205 1.46 -11.28 7.28
C GLN A 205 1.19 -9.79 7.01
N ASP A 206 0.81 -9.46 5.77
CA ASP A 206 0.43 -8.08 5.41
C ASP A 206 -0.80 -7.63 6.18
N MET A 207 -1.84 -8.48 6.29
CA MET A 207 -3.06 -8.15 7.04
C MET A 207 -2.81 -8.03 8.55
N GLU A 208 -2.06 -8.95 9.15
CA GLU A 208 -1.69 -8.86 10.57
C GLU A 208 -0.86 -7.60 10.86
N GLN A 209 0.05 -7.23 9.94
CA GLN A 209 0.83 -6.01 10.05
C GLN A 209 -0.04 -4.76 9.93
N LEU A 210 -0.90 -4.69 8.92
CA LEU A 210 -1.83 -3.57 8.72
C LEU A 210 -2.81 -3.42 9.89
N GLU A 211 -3.33 -4.52 10.43
CA GLU A 211 -4.18 -4.50 11.63
C GLU A 211 -3.42 -3.97 12.85
N ARG A 212 -2.16 -4.34 13.00
CA ARG A 212 -1.28 -3.87 14.07
C ARG A 212 -0.98 -2.38 13.93
N GLU A 213 -0.64 -1.92 12.74
CA GLU A 213 -0.41 -0.50 12.43
C GLU A 213 -1.67 0.33 12.65
N ALA A 214 -2.83 -0.14 12.18
CA ALA A 214 -4.12 0.50 12.43
C ALA A 214 -4.48 0.52 13.92
N ALA A 215 -4.17 -0.53 14.67
CA ALA A 215 -4.35 -0.55 16.12
C ALA A 215 -3.44 0.48 16.83
N LEU A 216 -2.19 0.61 16.40
CA LEU A 216 -1.28 1.65 16.90
C LEU A 216 -1.78 3.05 16.55
N GLY A 217 -2.25 3.29 15.33
CA GLY A 217 -2.83 4.56 14.90
C GLY A 217 -4.07 4.96 15.70
N ARG A 218 -4.99 4.01 15.96
CA ARG A 218 -6.16 4.23 16.84
C ARG A 218 -5.74 4.59 18.27
N LYS A 219 -4.71 3.93 18.80
CA LYS A 219 -4.17 4.23 20.13
C LYS A 219 -3.52 5.62 20.18
N TYR A 220 -2.73 5.97 19.17
CA TYR A 220 -2.11 7.30 19.03
C TYR A 220 -3.18 8.40 18.99
N LEU A 221 -4.19 8.27 18.13
CA LEU A 221 -5.30 9.23 18.06
C LEU A 221 -6.03 9.38 19.39
N GLN A 222 -6.29 8.28 20.11
CA GLN A 222 -6.93 8.34 21.42
C GLN A 222 -6.04 9.05 22.46
N GLN A 223 -4.74 8.78 22.47
CA GLN A 223 -3.80 9.47 23.35
C GLN A 223 -3.71 10.96 23.05
N LEU A 224 -3.69 11.34 21.77
CA LEU A 224 -3.67 12.74 21.35
C LEU A 224 -4.96 13.46 21.80
N LYS A 225 -6.12 12.82 21.63
CA LYS A 225 -7.40 13.32 22.15
C LYS A 225 -7.36 13.53 23.67
N ASP A 226 -6.89 12.55 24.42
CA ASP A 226 -6.80 12.65 25.89
C ASP A 226 -5.82 13.74 26.33
N GLU A 227 -4.71 13.91 25.61
CA GLU A 227 -3.74 14.97 25.86
C GLU A 227 -4.30 16.37 25.57
N VAL A 228 -5.03 16.55 24.47
CA VAL A 228 -5.71 17.82 24.16
C VAL A 228 -6.73 18.18 25.24
N VAL A 229 -7.53 17.20 25.71
CA VAL A 229 -8.48 17.42 26.81
C VAL A 229 -7.76 17.80 28.11
N ARG A 230 -6.66 17.11 28.44
CA ARG A 230 -5.84 17.41 29.61
C ARG A 230 -5.26 18.81 29.55
N LEU A 231 -4.60 19.17 28.44
CA LEU A 231 -3.99 20.47 28.24
C LEU A 231 -5.04 21.59 28.25
N GLY A 232 -6.19 21.40 27.59
CA GLY A 232 -7.28 22.37 27.59
C GLY A 232 -7.89 22.59 28.99
N GLY A 233 -7.96 21.54 29.82
CA GLY A 233 -8.37 21.65 31.22
C GLY A 233 -7.39 22.47 32.07
N VAL A 234 -6.08 22.29 31.87
CA VAL A 234 -5.03 23.05 32.59
C VAL A 234 -4.90 24.48 32.07
N ALA A 235 -5.09 24.69 30.77
CA ALA A 235 -5.08 26.00 30.12
C ALA A 235 -6.18 26.95 30.61
N GLY A 236 -7.12 26.43 31.43
CA GLY A 236 -8.19 27.23 32.04
C GLY A 236 -9.20 27.72 31.03
N LEU A 237 -9.47 26.93 29.98
CA LEU A 237 -10.57 27.22 29.07
C LEU A 237 -11.86 27.29 29.89
N ALA A 238 -12.68 28.32 29.68
CA ALA A 238 -14.01 28.46 30.31
C ALA A 238 -15.03 27.44 29.74
N LEU A 239 -14.56 26.23 29.45
CA LEU A 239 -15.30 25.11 28.92
C LEU A 239 -15.23 23.98 29.95
N GLU A 240 -16.38 23.38 30.25
CA GLU A 240 -16.40 22.18 31.07
C GLU A 240 -15.66 21.04 30.38
N GLN A 241 -14.93 20.24 31.17
CA GLN A 241 -14.09 19.15 30.67
C GLN A 241 -14.86 18.14 29.80
N GLU A 242 -16.09 17.79 30.19
CA GLU A 242 -16.95 16.88 29.42
C GLU A 242 -17.36 17.47 28.07
N THR A 243 -17.55 18.80 28.00
CA THR A 243 -17.87 19.49 26.75
C THR A 243 -16.65 19.47 25.81
N LEU A 244 -15.46 19.78 26.34
CA LEU A 244 -14.21 19.70 25.58
C LEU A 244 -13.95 18.29 25.04
N LYS A 245 -14.16 17.27 25.89
CA LYS A 245 -14.06 15.86 25.50
C LYS A 245 -15.03 15.51 24.36
N GLY A 246 -16.28 15.99 24.43
CA GLY A 246 -17.28 15.80 23.37
C GLY A 246 -16.89 16.41 22.02
N ILE A 247 -16.21 17.56 22.04
CA ILE A 247 -15.68 18.23 20.83
C ILE A 247 -14.50 17.43 20.28
N VAL A 248 -13.49 17.17 21.10
CA VAL A 248 -12.23 16.50 20.73
C VAL A 248 -12.47 15.12 20.12
N GLN A 249 -13.53 14.41 20.55
CA GLN A 249 -13.87 13.11 19.99
C GLN A 249 -14.23 13.13 18.50
N ARG A 250 -14.64 14.28 17.96
CA ARG A 250 -15.02 14.44 16.54
C ARG A 250 -13.91 14.99 15.65
N LEU A 251 -12.79 15.40 16.25
CA LEU A 251 -11.68 16.00 15.52
C LEU A 251 -10.74 14.95 14.94
N GLU A 252 -10.13 15.29 13.81
CA GLU A 252 -9.10 14.50 13.14
C GLU A 252 -7.68 14.95 13.54
N GLU A 253 -6.68 14.16 13.15
CA GLU A 253 -5.28 14.34 13.58
C GLU A 253 -4.74 15.78 13.41
N PRO A 254 -4.94 16.46 12.27
CA PRO A 254 -4.39 17.80 12.07
C PRO A 254 -5.01 18.84 13.01
N GLU A 255 -6.31 18.72 13.30
CA GLU A 255 -7.05 19.62 14.18
C GLU A 255 -6.63 19.40 15.65
N LEU A 256 -6.45 18.15 16.03
CA LEU A 256 -5.98 17.75 17.35
C LEU A 256 -4.56 18.25 17.62
N ASP A 257 -3.65 18.09 16.66
CA ASP A 257 -2.27 18.57 16.78
C ASP A 257 -2.19 20.11 16.88
N ALA A 258 -3.01 20.82 16.09
CA ALA A 258 -3.11 22.28 16.18
C ALA A 258 -3.61 22.74 17.56
N LEU A 259 -4.66 22.11 18.10
CA LEU A 259 -5.17 22.41 19.44
C LEU A 259 -4.16 22.09 20.53
N LYS A 260 -3.46 20.94 20.42
CA LYS A 260 -2.42 20.55 21.36
C LYS A 260 -1.35 21.64 21.47
N LYS A 261 -0.79 22.08 20.34
CA LYS A 261 0.22 23.15 20.27
C LYS A 261 -0.29 24.47 20.86
N ALA A 262 -1.52 24.85 20.55
CA ALA A 262 -2.13 26.06 21.08
C ALA A 262 -2.27 26.00 22.62
N PHE A 263 -2.72 24.87 23.16
CA PHE A 263 -2.87 24.69 24.59
C PHE A 263 -1.54 24.55 25.31
N GLU A 264 -0.52 23.91 24.73
CA GLU A 264 0.84 23.89 25.27
C GLU A 264 1.37 25.31 25.50
N VAL A 265 1.26 26.19 24.50
CA VAL A 265 1.65 27.61 24.64
C VAL A 265 0.89 28.33 25.75
N GLN A 266 -0.40 28.04 25.90
CA GLN A 266 -1.24 28.67 26.91
C GLN A 266 -0.95 28.16 28.32
N VAL A 267 -0.70 26.85 28.47
CA VAL A 267 -0.27 26.24 29.73
C VAL A 267 1.10 26.77 30.13
N ASP A 268 2.06 26.87 29.21
CA ASP A 268 3.39 27.42 29.50
C ASP A 268 3.32 28.90 29.91
N LYS A 269 2.41 29.69 29.33
CA LYS A 269 2.21 31.08 29.79
C LYS A 269 1.63 31.15 31.21
N ALA A 270 0.75 30.23 31.58
CA ALA A 270 0.06 30.26 32.86
C ALA A 270 0.85 29.57 33.99
N TRP A 271 1.65 28.54 33.65
CA TRP A 271 2.30 27.62 34.58
C TRP A 271 3.75 27.30 34.21
N GLY A 272 4.32 27.99 33.22
CA GLY A 272 5.70 27.78 32.78
C GLY A 272 6.68 28.05 33.92
N VAL A 273 7.61 27.13 34.11
CA VAL A 273 8.63 27.26 35.15
C VAL A 273 9.66 28.28 34.68
N GLU A 274 9.77 29.40 35.39
CA GLU A 274 10.94 30.27 35.23
C GLU A 274 12.18 29.48 35.62
N THR A 275 13.08 29.29 34.66
CA THR A 275 14.37 28.65 34.92
C THR A 275 15.16 29.56 35.87
N GLN A 276 15.59 29.00 37.01
CA GLN A 276 16.36 29.74 38.03
C GLN A 276 17.73 30.22 37.54
N LEU A 277 18.15 29.79 36.34
CA LEU A 277 19.36 30.23 35.68
C LEU A 277 18.98 31.26 34.61
N PRO A 278 19.47 32.52 34.70
CA PRO A 278 19.25 33.48 33.62
C PRO A 278 19.89 32.94 32.34
N ALA A 279 19.19 33.10 31.21
CA ALA A 279 19.75 32.82 29.89
C ALA A 279 21.14 33.49 29.79
N TRP A 280 22.14 32.72 29.37
CA TRP A 280 23.57 33.05 29.36
C TRP A 280 23.96 34.31 28.54
N GLU A 281 22.99 35.05 28.00
CA GLU A 281 23.17 36.24 27.15
C GLU A 281 23.44 37.54 27.92
N ARG A 282 23.57 37.51 29.26
CA ARG A 282 24.12 38.66 30.00
C ARG A 282 25.64 38.58 30.06
N GLN A 283 26.31 39.47 29.32
CA GLN A 283 27.73 39.76 29.55
C GLN A 283 27.95 40.14 31.01
N ILE A 284 28.70 39.31 31.73
CA ILE A 284 29.13 39.58 33.10
C ILE A 284 30.15 40.73 33.05
N PRO A 285 29.92 41.88 33.73
CA PRO A 285 30.92 42.94 33.81
C PRO A 285 32.20 42.42 34.45
N ALA A 286 33.35 42.77 33.88
CA ALA A 286 34.66 42.24 34.25
C ALA A 286 35.21 42.73 35.61
N GLU A 287 34.42 43.42 36.42
CA GLU A 287 34.86 44.00 37.69
C GLU A 287 34.18 43.31 38.86
N GLY A 288 34.88 42.31 39.41
CA GLY A 288 34.42 41.57 40.59
C GLY A 288 34.95 40.14 40.64
N ARG A 289 36.23 39.91 40.33
CA ARG A 289 36.92 38.66 40.62
C ARG A 289 37.60 38.75 41.98
N ASP A 290 36.82 38.64 43.04
CA ASP A 290 37.25 38.07 44.32
C ASP A 290 36.63 36.67 44.35
N GLY A 291 37.29 35.54 44.57
CA GLY A 291 38.50 35.23 45.30
C GLY A 291 38.17 33.96 46.11
N ALA A 292 38.88 32.86 45.86
CA ALA A 292 38.69 31.51 46.44
C ALA A 292 37.41 30.76 45.97
N PHE A 293 37.45 29.48 45.58
CA PHE A 293 38.03 28.37 46.32
C PHE A 293 38.87 27.41 45.44
N LEU A 294 40.02 27.03 46.01
CA LEU A 294 40.73 25.79 45.73
C LEU A 294 40.24 24.73 46.73
N ILE A 295 39.74 23.63 46.18
CA ILE A 295 39.63 22.21 46.60
C ILE A 295 38.28 21.69 46.13
#